data_AF-A0A3D1A5J5-F1
#
_entry.id   AF-A0A3D1A5J5-F1
#
_cell.length_a   1.000
_cell.length_b   1.000
_cell.length_c   1.000
_cell.angle_alpha   90.00
_cell.angle_beta   90.00
_cell.angle_gamma   90.00
#
_symmetry.space_group_name_H-M   'P 1'
#
loop_
_entity.id
_entity.type
_entity.pdbx_description
1 polymer ?
#
loop_
_entity_poly.entity_id
_entity_poly.type
_entity_poly.pdbx_seq_one_letter_code
_entity_poly.pdbx_strand_id
1 'polypeptide(L)'
;MNKADLAQVKEYFKLLSAVETAVGSFYEVCAAYWPEEEVWPALAVEEKRHSETVLAMLACIEAAPENFRLPAPLKGVKALTLFIEGIETNKIKVRSSAYRKLNALAVSADIEKSLIESGYEKLVETADKEYRMALEGILQDNERHEASLSGRLATLKIIK
;
A
#
# COMPACT_ATOMS: atom_id res chain seq x y z
N MET A 1 -15.44 -10.34 17.41
CA MET A 1 -15.25 -8.88 17.54
C MET A 1 -16.50 -8.18 18.09
N ASN A 2 -16.38 -7.17 18.96
CA ASN A 2 -17.56 -6.39 19.41
C ASN A 2 -17.88 -5.23 18.43
N LYS A 3 -19.00 -4.51 18.63
CA LYS A 3 -19.40 -3.41 17.73
C LYS A 3 -18.39 -2.25 17.65
N ALA A 4 -17.75 -1.89 18.75
CA ALA A 4 -16.77 -0.81 18.80
C ALA A 4 -15.46 -1.21 18.11
N ASP A 5 -15.03 -2.46 18.28
CA ASP A 5 -13.87 -3.02 17.58
C ASP A 5 -14.13 -3.06 16.05
N LEU A 6 -15.33 -3.52 15.64
CA LEU A 6 -15.70 -3.59 14.23
C LEU A 6 -15.72 -2.20 13.56
N ALA A 7 -16.19 -1.17 14.29
CA ALA A 7 -16.17 0.21 13.79
C ALA A 7 -14.73 0.71 13.55
N GLN A 8 -13.80 0.43 14.47
CA GLN A 8 -12.38 0.77 14.32
C GLN A 8 -11.75 0.05 13.13
N VAL A 9 -12.01 -1.25 12.99
CA VAL A 9 -11.51 -2.05 11.87
C VAL A 9 -12.03 -1.51 10.54
N LYS A 10 -13.33 -1.19 10.46
CA LYS A 10 -13.93 -0.61 9.26
C LYS A 10 -13.29 0.73 8.86
N GLU A 11 -13.06 1.61 9.82
CA GLU A 11 -12.38 2.89 9.57
C GLU A 11 -10.95 2.65 9.07
N TYR A 12 -10.21 1.78 9.74
CA TYR A 12 -8.82 1.49 9.41
C TYR A 12 -8.66 0.86 8.03
N PHE A 13 -9.46 -0.16 7.69
CA PHE A 13 -9.38 -0.85 6.40
C PHE A 13 -9.77 0.05 5.24
N LYS A 14 -10.74 0.96 5.43
CA LYS A 14 -11.05 1.97 4.42
C LYS A 14 -9.88 2.92 4.17
N LEU A 15 -9.18 3.32 5.23
CA LEU A 15 -7.98 4.14 5.10
C LEU A 15 -6.83 3.37 4.46
N LEU A 16 -6.65 2.10 4.78
CA LEU A 16 -5.65 1.24 4.16
C LEU A 16 -5.92 1.07 2.65
N SER A 17 -7.16 0.80 2.26
CA SER A 17 -7.58 0.77 0.84
C SER A 17 -7.34 2.12 0.14
N ALA A 18 -7.52 3.25 0.84
CA ALA A 18 -7.19 4.57 0.33
C ALA A 18 -5.68 4.82 0.20
N VAL A 19 -4.85 4.23 1.08
CA VAL A 19 -3.40 4.21 0.92
C VAL A 19 -3.01 3.50 -0.36
N GLU A 20 -3.47 2.26 -0.59
CA GLU A 20 -3.14 1.52 -1.82
C GLU A 20 -3.59 2.28 -3.07
N THR A 21 -4.78 2.90 -3.02
CA THR A 21 -5.27 3.76 -4.12
C THR A 21 -4.34 4.95 -4.39
N ALA A 22 -3.87 5.60 -3.32
CA ALA A 22 -2.97 6.75 -3.44
C ALA A 22 -1.62 6.36 -4.03
N VAL A 23 -1.06 5.21 -3.59
CA VAL A 23 0.20 4.66 -4.12
C VAL A 23 0.04 4.30 -5.60
N GLY A 24 -1.02 3.57 -5.97
CA GLY A 24 -1.31 3.26 -7.37
C GLY A 24 -1.42 4.51 -8.24
N SER A 25 -2.13 5.53 -7.76
CA SER A 25 -2.25 6.83 -8.45
C SER A 25 -0.90 7.57 -8.58
N PHE A 26 0.00 7.41 -7.62
CA PHE A 26 1.36 7.94 -7.75
C PHE A 26 2.13 7.22 -8.86
N TYR A 27 2.01 5.89 -8.95
CA TYR A 27 2.62 5.12 -10.03
C TYR A 27 2.02 5.42 -11.40
N GLU A 28 0.73 5.70 -11.51
CA GLU A 28 0.12 6.21 -12.76
C GLU A 28 0.75 7.54 -13.19
N VAL A 29 0.98 8.46 -12.25
CA VAL A 29 1.65 9.73 -12.53
C VAL A 29 3.10 9.51 -12.97
N CYS A 30 3.83 8.61 -12.32
CA CYS A 30 5.17 8.23 -12.74
C CYS A 30 5.19 7.62 -14.16
N ALA A 31 4.24 6.75 -14.49
CA ALA A 31 4.11 6.13 -15.81
C ALA A 31 3.88 7.17 -16.92
N ALA A 32 3.12 8.22 -16.63
CA ALA A 32 2.88 9.30 -17.59
C ALA A 32 4.13 10.16 -17.86
N TYR A 33 5.01 10.33 -16.87
CA TYR A 33 6.22 11.16 -16.97
C TYR A 33 7.45 10.39 -17.46
N TRP A 34 7.53 9.09 -17.17
CA TRP A 34 8.61 8.21 -17.60
C TRP A 34 8.04 6.95 -18.26
N PRO A 35 7.42 7.09 -19.45
CA PRO A 35 6.76 5.98 -20.14
C PRO A 35 7.74 4.90 -20.63
N GLU A 36 9.04 5.20 -20.66
CA GLU A 36 10.07 4.21 -20.99
C GLU A 36 10.29 3.17 -19.88
N GLU A 37 9.78 3.40 -18.67
CA GLU A 37 9.91 2.49 -17.54
C GLU A 37 8.62 1.68 -17.35
N GLU A 38 8.61 0.45 -17.87
CA GLU A 38 7.45 -0.46 -17.82
C GLU A 38 7.01 -0.86 -16.39
N VAL A 39 7.85 -0.62 -15.39
CA VAL A 39 7.53 -0.95 -13.98
C VAL A 39 6.35 -0.14 -13.46
N TRP A 40 6.23 1.13 -13.85
CA TRP A 40 5.19 2.02 -13.31
C TRP A 40 3.76 1.58 -13.64
N PRO A 41 3.40 1.29 -14.91
CA PRO A 41 2.04 0.84 -15.21
C PRO A 41 1.73 -0.52 -14.57
N ALA A 42 2.71 -1.41 -14.42
CA ALA A 42 2.52 -2.69 -13.74
C ALA A 42 2.18 -2.48 -12.26
N LEU A 43 2.99 -1.69 -11.53
CA LEU A 43 2.74 -1.38 -10.13
C LEU A 43 1.39 -0.67 -9.92
N ALA A 44 1.05 0.31 -10.76
CA ALA A 44 -0.23 1.00 -10.69
C ALA A 44 -1.45 0.07 -10.75
N VAL A 45 -1.40 -0.95 -11.63
CA VAL A 45 -2.46 -1.95 -11.76
C VAL A 45 -2.50 -2.86 -10.53
N GLU A 46 -1.34 -3.25 -10.02
CA GLU A 46 -1.23 -4.11 -8.83
C GLU A 46 -1.78 -3.40 -7.58
N GLU A 47 -1.43 -2.13 -7.33
CA GLU A 47 -1.96 -1.37 -6.19
C GLU A 47 -3.47 -1.15 -6.23
N LYS A 48 -4.03 -0.99 -7.43
CA LYS A 48 -5.48 -0.92 -7.58
C LYS A 48 -6.14 -2.23 -7.14
N ARG A 49 -5.54 -3.37 -7.48
CA ARG A 49 -6.01 -4.70 -7.03
C ARG A 49 -5.82 -4.87 -5.53
N HIS A 50 -4.72 -4.36 -4.95
CA HIS A 50 -4.52 -4.37 -3.50
C HIS A 50 -5.64 -3.62 -2.79
N SER A 51 -6.02 -2.43 -3.27
CA SER A 51 -7.13 -1.66 -2.70
C SER A 51 -8.45 -2.44 -2.71
N GLU A 52 -8.79 -3.09 -3.83
CA GLU A 52 -9.98 -3.95 -3.95
C GLU A 52 -9.90 -5.15 -3.01
N THR A 53 -8.71 -5.72 -2.84
CA THR A 53 -8.44 -6.87 -1.96
C THR A 53 -8.59 -6.49 -0.48
N VAL A 54 -8.10 -5.33 -0.06
CA VAL A 54 -8.29 -4.80 1.30
C VAL A 54 -9.78 -4.60 1.60
N LEU A 55 -10.57 -4.13 0.64
CA LEU A 55 -12.03 -4.01 0.81
C LEU A 55 -12.73 -5.37 0.86
N ALA A 56 -12.27 -6.36 0.09
CA ALA A 56 -12.77 -7.73 0.19
C ALA A 56 -12.44 -8.36 1.56
N MET A 57 -11.24 -8.14 2.08
CA MET A 57 -10.85 -8.55 3.43
C MET A 57 -11.75 -7.92 4.50
N LEU A 58 -12.08 -6.63 4.37
CA LEU A 58 -13.05 -5.98 5.24
C LEU A 58 -14.44 -6.63 5.14
N ALA A 59 -14.89 -6.98 3.94
CA ALA A 59 -16.17 -7.66 3.75
C ALA A 59 -16.21 -9.04 4.45
N CYS A 60 -15.11 -9.81 4.42
CA CYS A 60 -14.99 -11.05 5.19
C CYS A 60 -15.17 -10.81 6.70
N ILE A 61 -14.55 -9.74 7.23
CA ILE A 61 -14.69 -9.37 8.65
C ILE A 61 -16.13 -8.96 8.99
N GLU A 62 -16.78 -8.17 8.13
CA GLU A 62 -18.15 -7.71 8.35
C GLU A 62 -19.17 -8.86 8.26
N ALA A 63 -18.91 -9.87 7.44
CA ALA A 63 -19.80 -11.03 7.26
C ALA A 63 -19.79 -11.98 8.46
N ALA A 64 -18.66 -12.15 9.14
CA ALA A 64 -18.52 -13.06 10.27
C ALA A 64 -17.58 -12.50 11.35
N PRO A 65 -17.92 -11.36 12.00
CA PRO A 65 -17.02 -10.65 12.93
C PRO A 65 -16.61 -11.48 14.16
N GLU A 66 -17.35 -12.54 14.51
CA GLU A 66 -17.02 -13.52 15.54
C GLU A 66 -15.78 -14.37 15.21
N ASN A 67 -15.43 -14.54 13.93
CA ASN A 67 -14.25 -15.28 13.49
C ASN A 67 -12.95 -14.47 13.56
N PHE A 68 -13.06 -13.20 13.99
CA PHE A 68 -11.95 -12.26 14.05
C PHE A 68 -11.78 -11.71 15.46
N ARG A 69 -10.52 -11.61 15.87
CA ARG A 69 -10.10 -11.01 17.14
C ARG A 69 -9.20 -9.81 16.86
N LEU A 70 -9.53 -8.68 17.46
CA LEU A 70 -8.68 -7.50 17.48
C LEU A 70 -7.75 -7.61 18.71
N PRO A 71 -6.45 -7.89 18.56
CA PRO A 71 -5.57 -8.15 19.71
C PRO A 71 -5.30 -6.90 20.55
N ALA A 72 -5.36 -5.71 19.94
CA ALA A 72 -5.24 -4.42 20.60
C ALA A 72 -6.01 -3.34 19.82
N PRO A 73 -6.47 -2.26 20.47
CA PRO A 73 -7.08 -1.13 19.78
C PRO A 73 -6.20 -0.62 18.65
N LEU A 74 -6.81 -0.36 17.49
CA LEU A 74 -6.08 0.12 16.33
C LEU A 74 -5.55 1.52 16.60
N LYS A 75 -4.24 1.69 16.41
CA LYS A 75 -3.55 2.98 16.46
C LYS A 75 -3.10 3.32 15.04
N GLY A 76 -2.88 4.60 14.76
CA GLY A 76 -2.25 5.01 13.51
C GLY A 76 -3.20 5.41 12.38
N VAL A 77 -4.51 5.56 12.62
CA VAL A 77 -5.44 6.21 11.66
C VAL A 77 -4.87 7.53 11.14
N LYS A 78 -4.39 8.39 12.05
CA LYS A 78 -3.72 9.65 11.68
C LYS A 78 -2.44 9.44 10.88
N ALA A 79 -1.70 8.37 11.13
CA ALA A 79 -0.47 8.07 10.38
C ALA A 79 -0.79 7.68 8.94
N LEU A 80 -1.84 6.89 8.71
CA LEU A 80 -2.32 6.57 7.35
C LEU A 80 -2.76 7.83 6.59
N THR A 81 -3.49 8.74 7.24
CA THR A 81 -3.87 10.02 6.62
C THR A 81 -2.65 10.84 6.21
N LEU A 82 -1.67 10.98 7.11
CA LEU A 82 -0.42 11.69 6.80
C LEU A 82 0.39 11.01 5.69
N PHE A 83 0.34 9.67 5.63
CA PHE A 83 0.99 8.91 4.56
C PHE A 83 0.36 9.22 3.19
N ILE A 84 -0.98 9.23 3.10
CA ILE A 84 -1.70 9.63 1.89
C ILE A 84 -1.34 11.07 1.48
N GLU A 85 -1.32 12.01 2.42
CA GLU A 85 -0.93 13.41 2.16
C GLU A 85 0.53 13.50 1.65
N GLY A 86 1.42 12.66 2.19
CA GLY A 86 2.79 12.51 1.72
C GLY A 86 2.87 12.03 0.27
N ILE A 87 2.07 11.02 -0.09
CA ILE A 87 1.98 10.51 -1.47
C ILE A 87 1.47 11.60 -2.42
N GLU A 88 0.41 12.33 -2.06
CA GLU A 88 -0.10 13.43 -2.88
C GLU A 88 0.93 14.54 -3.07
N THR A 89 1.70 14.84 -2.01
CA THR A 89 2.82 15.77 -2.10
C THR A 89 3.89 15.27 -3.09
N ASN A 90 4.18 13.97 -3.11
CA ASN A 90 5.13 13.39 -4.07
C ASN A 90 4.59 13.42 -5.50
N LYS A 91 3.29 13.20 -5.72
CA LYS A 91 2.63 13.39 -7.03
C LYS A 91 2.81 14.81 -7.55
N ILE A 92 2.64 15.82 -6.69
CA ILE A 92 2.86 17.24 -7.06
C ILE A 92 4.32 17.47 -7.48
N LYS A 93 5.28 16.87 -6.79
CA LYS A 93 6.71 17.00 -7.13
C LYS A 93 7.06 16.35 -8.48
N VAL A 94 6.45 15.22 -8.83
CA VAL A 94 6.58 14.64 -10.17
C VAL A 94 5.98 15.57 -11.21
N ARG A 95 4.74 16.04 -10.99
CA ARG A 95 4.03 16.90 -11.94
C ARG A 95 4.73 18.22 -12.23
N SER A 96 5.32 18.82 -11.20
CA SER A 96 6.08 20.07 -11.28
C SER A 96 7.52 19.89 -11.78
N SER A 97 7.93 18.67 -12.17
CA SER A 97 9.31 18.32 -12.55
C SER A 97 10.36 18.59 -11.45
N ALA A 98 9.92 18.75 -10.20
CA ALA A 98 10.81 18.82 -9.04
C ALA A 98 11.47 17.46 -8.75
N TYR A 99 10.82 16.37 -9.14
CA TYR A 99 11.42 15.03 -9.15
C TYR A 99 11.99 14.69 -10.52
N ARG A 100 13.25 14.23 -10.52
CA ARG A 100 13.81 13.43 -11.61
C ARG A 100 13.45 11.96 -11.40
N LYS A 101 13.60 11.14 -12.43
CA LYS A 101 13.33 9.68 -12.37
C LYS A 101 13.98 9.00 -11.16
N LEU A 102 15.23 9.37 -10.86
CA LEU A 102 15.96 8.83 -9.70
C LEU A 102 15.25 9.13 -8.36
N ASN A 103 14.70 10.34 -8.20
CA ASN A 103 13.96 10.72 -6.99
C ASN A 103 12.66 9.92 -6.89
N ALA A 104 11.94 9.75 -7.99
CA ALA A 104 10.71 8.98 -8.02
C ALA A 104 10.95 7.51 -7.66
N LEU A 105 11.99 6.87 -8.22
CA LEU A 105 12.37 5.51 -7.86
C LEU A 105 12.75 5.37 -6.38
N ALA A 106 13.55 6.31 -5.86
CA ALA A 106 13.94 6.29 -4.45
C ALA A 106 12.71 6.40 -3.52
N VAL A 107 11.82 7.35 -3.79
CA VAL A 107 10.60 7.53 -3.01
C VAL A 107 9.66 6.33 -3.14
N SER A 108 9.58 5.71 -4.32
CA SER A 108 8.75 4.52 -4.51
C SER A 108 9.26 3.34 -3.68
N ALA A 109 10.58 3.10 -3.69
CA ALA A 109 11.17 2.05 -2.84
C ALA A 109 10.92 2.30 -1.34
N ASP A 110 11.05 3.56 -0.90
CA ASP A 110 10.74 3.93 0.49
C ASP A 110 9.25 3.75 0.84
N ILE A 111 8.33 4.00 -0.11
CA ILE A 111 6.89 3.77 0.05
C ILE A 111 6.62 2.28 0.28
N GLU A 112 7.10 1.41 -0.62
CA GLU A 112 6.87 -0.05 -0.50
C GLU A 112 7.43 -0.61 0.80
N LYS A 113 8.64 -0.18 1.14
CA LYS A 113 9.26 -0.55 2.41
C LYS A 113 8.43 -0.09 3.61
N SER A 114 7.87 1.12 3.56
CA SER A 114 7.01 1.64 4.64
C SER A 114 5.71 0.83 4.78
N LEU A 115 5.14 0.32 3.67
CA LEU A 115 3.97 -0.56 3.70
C LEU A 115 4.30 -1.89 4.38
N ILE A 116 5.43 -2.51 4.04
CA ILE A 116 5.92 -3.73 4.69
C ILE A 116 6.17 -3.50 6.19
N GLU A 117 6.83 -2.41 6.54
CA GLU A 117 7.16 -2.08 7.94
C GLU A 117 5.95 -1.67 8.79
N SER A 118 4.83 -1.29 8.16
CA SER A 118 3.61 -0.86 8.87
C SER A 118 2.99 -1.96 9.73
N GLY A 119 3.28 -3.23 9.41
CA GLY A 119 2.83 -4.36 10.21
C GLY A 119 1.34 -4.63 10.15
N TYR A 120 0.63 -4.19 9.10
CA TYR A 120 -0.83 -4.32 9.04
C TYR A 120 -1.31 -5.78 8.96
N GLU A 121 -0.43 -6.74 8.70
CA GLU A 121 -0.71 -8.18 8.79
C GLU A 121 -1.07 -8.63 10.21
N LYS A 122 -0.70 -7.82 11.22
CA LYS A 122 -0.96 -8.09 12.64
C LYS A 122 -2.23 -7.40 13.18
N LEU A 123 -3.00 -6.70 12.33
CA LEU A 123 -4.17 -5.92 12.78
C LEU A 123 -5.27 -6.78 13.39
N VAL A 124 -5.54 -7.95 12.79
CA VAL A 124 -6.59 -8.87 13.24
C VAL A 124 -6.05 -10.29 13.25
N GLU A 125 -6.44 -11.05 14.26
CA GLU A 125 -6.18 -12.47 14.33
C GLU A 125 -7.41 -13.24 13.82
N THR A 126 -7.16 -14.21 12.94
CA THR A 126 -8.21 -15.06 12.38
C THR A 126 -7.64 -16.37 11.86
N ALA A 127 -8.50 -17.38 11.77
CA ALA A 127 -8.25 -18.63 11.03
C ALA A 127 -8.95 -18.63 9.66
N ASP A 128 -9.65 -17.55 9.30
CA ASP A 128 -10.33 -17.42 8.02
C ASP A 128 -9.33 -17.53 6.87
N LYS A 129 -9.54 -18.52 5.99
CA LYS A 129 -8.58 -18.86 4.94
C LYS A 129 -8.58 -17.83 3.81
N GLU A 130 -9.74 -17.30 3.46
CA GLU A 130 -9.87 -16.33 2.37
C GLU A 130 -9.18 -15.03 2.75
N TYR A 131 -9.43 -14.55 3.97
CA TYR A 131 -8.74 -13.38 4.53
C TYR A 131 -7.22 -13.58 4.54
N ARG A 132 -6.75 -14.73 5.03
CA ARG A 132 -5.31 -15.02 5.14
C ARG A 132 -4.62 -15.11 3.77
N MET A 133 -5.25 -15.75 2.81
CA MET A 133 -4.72 -15.84 1.44
C MET A 133 -4.65 -14.47 0.77
N ALA A 134 -5.68 -13.65 0.94
CA ALA A 134 -5.70 -12.27 0.43
C ALA A 134 -4.57 -11.44 1.04
N LEU A 135 -4.41 -11.48 2.37
CA LEU A 135 -3.34 -10.79 3.08
C LEU A 135 -1.95 -11.25 2.62
N GLU A 136 -1.73 -12.56 2.54
CA GLU A 136 -0.44 -13.13 2.10
C GLU A 136 -0.10 -12.70 0.66
N GLY A 137 -1.10 -12.62 -0.22
CA GLY A 137 -0.92 -12.11 -1.58
C GLY A 137 -0.38 -10.69 -1.61
N ILE A 138 -1.01 -9.76 -0.88
CA ILE A 138 -0.55 -8.36 -0.85
C ILE A 138 0.87 -8.26 -0.26
N LEU A 139 1.17 -9.01 0.81
CA LEU A 139 2.51 -8.98 1.41
C LEU A 139 3.60 -9.44 0.42
N GLN A 140 3.36 -10.52 -0.31
CA GLN A 140 4.29 -11.02 -1.32
C GLN A 140 4.45 -10.06 -2.50
N ASP A 141 3.35 -9.40 -2.90
CA ASP A 141 3.36 -8.39 -3.95
C ASP A 141 4.20 -7.16 -3.53
N ASN A 142 3.97 -6.62 -2.33
CA ASN A 142 4.73 -5.47 -1.80
C ASN A 142 6.23 -5.79 -1.67
N GLU A 143 6.60 -6.99 -1.21
CA GLU A 143 8.01 -7.43 -1.18
C GLU A 143 8.63 -7.49 -2.58
N ARG A 144 7.87 -7.98 -3.58
CA ARG A 144 8.32 -7.98 -4.99
C ARG A 144 8.48 -6.56 -5.52
N HIS A 145 7.57 -5.65 -5.18
CA HIS A 145 7.62 -4.25 -5.61
C HIS A 145 8.85 -3.54 -5.06
N GLU A 146 9.09 -3.65 -3.74
CA GLU A 146 10.26 -3.09 -3.08
C GLU A 146 11.55 -3.59 -3.74
N ALA A 147 11.67 -4.91 -3.93
CA ALA A 147 12.85 -5.50 -4.54
C ALA A 147 13.08 -5.02 -5.98
N SER A 148 12.00 -4.89 -6.77
CA SER A 148 12.05 -4.39 -8.15
C SER A 148 12.52 -2.93 -8.20
N LEU A 149 11.95 -2.07 -7.36
CA LEU A 149 12.27 -0.64 -7.30
C LEU A 149 13.68 -0.40 -6.77
N SER A 150 14.07 -1.07 -5.68
CA SER A 150 15.40 -1.01 -5.09
C SER A 150 16.47 -1.52 -6.05
N GLY A 151 16.20 -2.61 -6.79
CA GLY A 151 17.08 -3.13 -7.83
C GLY A 151 17.34 -2.10 -8.95
N ARG A 152 16.28 -1.49 -9.48
CA ARG A 152 16.40 -0.43 -10.50
C ARG A 152 17.16 0.79 -10.00
N LEU A 153 16.89 1.21 -8.76
CA LEU A 153 17.59 2.32 -8.12
C LEU A 153 19.10 2.04 -8.00
N ALA A 154 19.47 0.81 -7.65
CA ALA A 154 20.87 0.39 -7.57
C ALA A 154 21.56 0.45 -8.95
N THR A 155 20.90 -0.04 -10.01
CA THR A 155 21.45 0.03 -11.39
C THR A 155 21.71 1.47 -11.82
N LEU A 156 20.78 2.40 -11.58
CA LEU A 156 20.94 3.80 -11.95
C LEU A 156 22.02 4.53 -11.15
N LYS A 157 22.35 4.07 -9.93
CA LYS A 157 23.46 4.63 -9.13
C LYS A 157 24.84 4.12 -9.57
N ILE A 158 24.90 3.03 -10.33
CA ILE A 158 26.14 2.43 -10.82
C ILE A 158 26.56 3.01 -12.18
N ILE A 159 25.60 3.48 -13.00
CA ILE A 159 25.89 4.19 -14.25
C ILE A 159 26.29 5.63 -13.90
N LYS A 160 27.60 5.89 -13.86
CA LYS A 160 28.19 7.24 -13.77
C LYS A 160 28.41 7.84 -15.15
#